data_AF-A0A7V2SVM6-F1
#
_entry.id   AF-A0A7V2SVM6-F1
#
_cell.length_a   1.000
_cell.length_b   1.000
_cell.length_c   1.000
_cell.angle_alpha   90.00
_cell.angle_beta   90.00
_cell.angle_gamma   90.00
#
_symmetry.space_group_name_H-M   'P 1'
#
loop_
_entity.id
_entity.type
_entity.pdbx_description
1 polymer ?
#
loop_
_entity_poly.entity_id
_entity_poly.type
_entity_poly.pdbx_seq_one_letter_code
_entity_poly.pdbx_strand_id
1 'polypeptide(L)'
;MGIATFLEINGHVFSGDLGILASYASGEEDGSGFLPVMALSRTYGYWGYTGLLTVQGPTDTGFDSDAVNISNNGHGLTTLQIRYEGHLSSRITYHLAAGWFGNTSVPEGRSSQLGVDLMGMLTYRFNKFFALDTGLSYARLRDGISGYYQGVYGGNSFTSRKGELRDKLAFFSRLQAEF
;
A
#
# COMPACT_ATOMS: atom_id res chain seq x y z
N MET A 1 15.76 -0.75 -19.54
CA MET A 1 15.74 -1.73 -18.43
C MET A 1 15.32 -0.98 -17.18
N GLY A 2 14.24 -1.40 -16.54
CA GLY A 2 13.84 -0.79 -15.27
C GLY A 2 14.61 -1.36 -14.08
N ILE A 3 14.77 -0.56 -13.05
CA ILE A 3 15.36 -0.93 -11.75
C ILE A 3 14.34 -0.70 -10.65
N ALA A 4 14.37 -1.56 -9.63
CA ALA A 4 13.70 -1.31 -8.36
C ALA A 4 14.65 -1.58 -7.20
N THR A 5 14.53 -0.79 -6.15
CA THR A 5 15.28 -0.94 -4.90
C THR A 5 14.37 -0.61 -3.73
N PHE A 6 14.67 -1.18 -2.57
CA PHE A 6 14.03 -0.81 -1.33
C PHE A 6 15.05 -0.84 -0.19
N LEU A 7 14.76 -0.05 0.83
CA LEU A 7 15.48 -0.01 2.09
C LEU A 7 14.44 -0.11 3.20
N GLU A 8 14.61 -1.11 4.06
CA GLU A 8 13.79 -1.30 5.24
C GLU A 8 14.64 -1.19 6.49
N ILE A 9 14.21 -0.35 7.43
CA ILE A 9 14.85 -0.16 8.73
C ILE A 9 13.82 -0.50 9.80
N ASN A 10 14.14 -1.46 10.65
CA ASN A 10 13.30 -1.86 11.77
C ASN A 10 14.07 -1.64 13.08
N GLY A 11 13.37 -1.21 14.13
CA GLY A 11 13.96 -1.02 15.45
C GLY A 11 12.93 -0.89 16.55
N HIS A 12 13.32 -1.28 17.77
CA HIS A 12 12.49 -1.09 18.95
C HIS A 12 12.61 0.35 19.45
N VAL A 13 11.49 1.06 19.57
CA VAL A 13 11.44 2.47 19.98
C VAL A 13 10.33 2.68 21.01
N PHE A 14 10.72 3.16 22.19
CA PHE A 14 9.87 3.27 23.37
C PHE A 14 9.26 1.93 23.79
N SER A 15 7.95 1.75 23.64
CA SER A 15 7.19 0.56 24.04
C SER A 15 6.71 -0.28 22.86
N GLY A 16 7.27 -0.06 21.67
CA GLY A 16 6.82 -0.66 20.43
C GLY A 16 7.93 -0.78 19.39
N ASP A 17 7.56 -1.35 18.25
CA ASP A 17 8.45 -1.60 17.12
C ASP A 17 8.14 -0.64 15.99
N LEU A 18 9.17 0.09 15.55
CA LEU A 18 9.12 1.03 14.45
C LEU A 18 9.74 0.40 13.20
N GLY A 19 9.02 0.47 12.09
CA GLY A 19 9.50 0.11 10.75
C GLY A 19 9.44 1.32 9.82
N ILE A 20 10.49 1.54 9.04
CA ILE A 20 10.54 2.53 7.95
C ILE A 20 10.92 1.81 6.68
N LEU A 21 10.10 1.94 5.64
CA LEU A 21 10.31 1.36 4.33
C LEU A 21 10.35 2.48 3.29
N ALA A 22 11.49 2.63 2.63
CA ALA A 22 11.62 3.47 1.46
C ALA A 22 11.77 2.57 0.23
N SER A 23 11.01 2.81 -0.82
CA SER A 23 11.13 2.06 -2.07
C SER A 23 11.21 3.00 -3.26
N TYR A 24 11.90 2.55 -4.30
CA TYR A 24 11.99 3.23 -5.58
C TYR A 24 11.92 2.21 -6.71
N ALA A 25 11.13 2.50 -7.73
CA ALA A 25 11.13 1.82 -9.00
C ALA A 25 11.15 2.84 -10.14
N SER A 26 12.03 2.62 -11.12
CA SER A 26 12.11 3.46 -12.31
C SER A 26 10.83 3.32 -13.15
N GLY A 27 10.43 4.42 -13.77
CA GLY A 27 9.19 4.53 -14.52
C GLY A 27 9.32 5.45 -15.72
N GLU A 28 8.51 5.21 -16.75
CA GLU A 28 8.45 6.04 -17.95
C GLU A 28 7.01 6.51 -18.21
N GLU A 29 6.85 7.60 -18.96
CA GLU A 29 5.52 8.17 -19.25
C GLU A 29 4.64 7.21 -20.06
N ASP A 30 5.23 6.36 -20.89
CA ASP A 30 4.54 5.34 -21.68
C ASP A 30 4.25 4.05 -20.90
N GLY A 31 4.74 3.96 -19.66
CA GLY A 31 4.64 2.77 -18.81
C GLY A 31 5.62 1.65 -19.16
N SER A 32 6.70 1.95 -19.89
CA SER A 32 7.77 0.99 -20.23
C SER A 32 8.83 0.79 -19.12
N GLY A 33 8.61 1.35 -17.93
CA GLY A 33 9.52 1.27 -16.80
C GLY A 33 9.65 -0.11 -16.16
N PHE A 34 10.09 -0.15 -14.90
CA PHE A 34 10.25 -1.41 -14.18
C PHE A 34 8.91 -2.14 -14.06
N LEU A 35 8.90 -3.45 -14.30
CA LEU A 35 7.73 -4.31 -14.11
C LEU A 35 8.16 -5.55 -13.33
N PRO A 36 7.64 -5.81 -12.12
CA PRO A 36 7.98 -7.02 -11.37
C PRO A 36 7.37 -8.25 -12.06
N VAL A 37 7.92 -9.45 -11.83
CA VAL A 37 7.35 -10.69 -12.41
C VAL A 37 5.89 -10.90 -11.99
N MET A 38 5.53 -10.49 -10.77
CA MET A 38 4.15 -10.50 -10.26
C MET A 38 3.18 -9.62 -11.08
N ALA A 39 3.70 -8.74 -11.95
CA ALA A 39 2.92 -8.03 -12.96
C ALA A 39 2.17 -8.92 -13.92
N LEU A 40 2.80 -10.03 -14.28
CA LEU A 40 2.27 -10.94 -15.27
C LEU A 40 1.07 -11.72 -14.73
N SER A 41 1.03 -11.97 -13.42
CA SER A 41 -0.04 -12.69 -12.72
C SER A 41 -1.19 -11.80 -12.22
N ARG A 42 -1.16 -10.48 -12.48
CA ARG A 42 -2.14 -9.50 -11.95
C ARG A 42 -2.27 -9.55 -10.42
N THR A 43 -1.18 -9.94 -9.75
CA THR A 43 -1.12 -10.02 -8.29
C THR A 43 -0.44 -8.77 -7.74
N TYR A 44 -0.94 -8.27 -6.62
CA TYR A 44 -0.35 -7.13 -5.93
C TYR A 44 0.96 -7.53 -5.24
N GLY A 45 1.95 -6.64 -5.28
CA GLY A 45 3.26 -6.85 -4.67
C GLY A 45 3.26 -6.42 -3.21
N TYR A 46 3.76 -7.30 -2.33
CA TYR A 46 3.68 -7.24 -0.86
C TYR A 46 4.56 -6.20 -0.16
N TRP A 47 5.18 -5.25 -0.86
CA TRP A 47 6.11 -4.29 -0.23
C TRP A 47 5.37 -3.03 0.20
N GLY A 48 4.69 -3.12 1.34
CA GLY A 48 4.13 -1.94 1.98
C GLY A 48 3.62 -2.22 3.37
N TYR A 49 3.31 -1.17 4.10
CA TYR A 49 2.82 -1.19 5.48
C TYR A 49 1.38 -0.71 5.62
N THR A 50 0.79 -0.14 4.57
CA THR A 50 -0.50 0.54 4.66
C THR A 50 -1.67 -0.39 4.34
N GLY A 51 -2.84 0.16 3.95
CA GLY A 51 -4.06 -0.65 3.82
C GLY A 51 -4.82 -0.50 2.51
N LEU A 52 -4.76 0.64 1.83
CA LEU A 52 -5.53 0.91 0.61
C LEU A 52 -4.65 0.96 -0.65
N LEU A 53 -3.49 1.61 -0.57
CA LEU A 53 -2.52 1.65 -1.65
C LEU A 53 -1.62 0.41 -1.64
N THR A 54 -1.25 -0.09 -0.46
CA THR A 54 -0.50 -1.35 -0.30
C THR A 54 -1.29 -2.31 0.56
N VAL A 55 -2.29 -2.97 -0.06
CA VAL A 55 -3.18 -3.90 0.64
C VAL A 55 -2.39 -5.01 1.33
N GLN A 56 -2.70 -5.26 2.60
CA GLN A 56 -2.16 -6.34 3.40
C GLN A 56 -3.26 -7.36 3.73
N GLY A 57 -2.86 -8.56 4.15
CA GLY A 57 -3.81 -9.64 4.46
C GLY A 57 -4.97 -9.26 5.40
N PRO A 58 -4.79 -8.46 6.46
CA PRO A 58 -5.90 -7.99 7.30
C PRO A 58 -6.78 -6.90 6.67
N THR A 59 -6.27 -6.19 5.66
CA THR A 59 -6.91 -5.05 4.99
C THR A 59 -7.44 -5.36 3.59
N ASP A 60 -7.50 -6.65 3.22
CA ASP A 60 -8.20 -7.14 2.04
C ASP A 60 -9.70 -6.83 2.17
N THR A 61 -10.04 -5.60 1.76
CA THR A 61 -11.32 -4.94 1.98
C THR A 61 -12.16 -4.87 0.71
N GLY A 62 -11.65 -5.42 -0.39
CA GLY A 62 -12.26 -5.33 -1.72
C GLY A 62 -12.11 -3.96 -2.40
N PHE A 63 -11.27 -3.06 -1.88
CA PHE A 63 -10.95 -1.75 -2.49
C PHE A 63 -9.70 -1.80 -3.38
N ASP A 64 -9.54 -2.85 -4.18
CA ASP A 64 -8.29 -3.16 -4.87
C ASP A 64 -8.08 -2.35 -6.16
N SER A 65 -9.09 -1.57 -6.57
CA SER A 65 -9.05 -0.80 -7.82
C SER A 65 -7.93 0.24 -7.83
N ASP A 66 -7.59 0.78 -6.67
CA ASP A 66 -6.56 1.82 -6.51
C ASP A 66 -5.30 1.30 -5.82
N ALA A 67 -5.24 0.01 -5.50
CA ALA A 67 -4.04 -0.61 -4.97
C ALA A 67 -2.92 -0.53 -6.01
N VAL A 68 -1.73 -0.14 -5.55
CA VAL A 68 -0.54 0.05 -6.38
C VAL A 68 0.45 -1.06 -6.13
N ASN A 69 1.04 -1.56 -7.22
CA ASN A 69 2.22 -2.43 -7.15
C ASN A 69 3.47 -1.55 -7.21
N ILE A 70 4.64 -2.12 -6.87
CA ILE A 70 5.98 -1.50 -6.88
C ILE A 70 6.30 -0.72 -8.16
N SER A 71 5.64 -1.00 -9.27
CA SER A 71 5.86 -0.33 -10.55
C SER A 71 4.81 0.70 -10.96
N ASN A 72 3.66 0.77 -10.29
CA ASN A 72 2.45 1.46 -10.79
C ASN A 72 2.23 1.24 -12.30
N ASN A 73 2.29 -0.02 -12.72
CA ASN A 73 2.16 -0.45 -14.12
C ASN A 73 3.21 0.15 -15.09
N GLY A 74 4.44 0.35 -14.60
CA GLY A 74 5.57 0.82 -15.41
C GLY A 74 5.78 2.33 -15.40
N HIS A 75 4.92 3.10 -14.72
CA HIS A 75 5.12 4.52 -14.42
C HIS A 75 6.08 4.76 -13.23
N GLY A 76 6.58 3.69 -12.64
CA GLY A 76 7.49 3.71 -11.51
C GLY A 76 6.79 4.10 -10.22
N LEU A 77 7.43 3.85 -9.09
CA LEU A 77 6.87 4.16 -7.79
C LEU A 77 8.00 4.46 -6.80
N THR A 78 7.95 5.65 -6.23
CA THR A 78 8.69 6.07 -5.05
C THR A 78 7.75 6.06 -3.86
N THR A 79 8.10 5.33 -2.81
CA THR A 79 7.33 5.32 -1.56
C THR A 79 8.21 5.60 -0.36
N LEU A 80 7.61 6.25 0.63
CA LEU A 80 8.13 6.29 1.98
C LEU A 80 6.99 5.90 2.91
N GLN A 81 7.19 4.81 3.63
CA GLN A 81 6.20 4.22 4.51
C GLN A 81 6.79 4.05 5.90
N ILE A 82 5.95 4.25 6.90
CA ILE A 82 6.29 4.08 8.31
C ILE A 82 5.22 3.22 8.97
N ARG A 83 5.67 2.36 9.86
CA ARG A 83 4.83 1.47 10.67
C ARG A 83 5.25 1.58 12.11
N TYR A 84 4.27 1.57 13.02
CA TYR A 84 4.50 1.44 14.44
C TYR A 84 3.55 0.40 15.04
N GLU A 85 4.12 -0.61 15.68
CA GLU A 85 3.39 -1.69 16.35
C GLU A 85 3.66 -1.65 17.84
N GLY A 86 2.64 -1.93 18.65
CA GLY A 86 2.82 -1.98 20.09
C GLY A 86 1.70 -2.69 20.81
N HIS A 87 1.81 -2.70 22.13
CA HIS A 87 0.87 -3.38 23.02
C HIS A 87 0.19 -2.36 23.93
N LEU A 88 -1.14 -2.25 23.87
CA LEU A 88 -1.93 -1.52 24.89
C LEU A 88 -2.06 -2.37 26.16
N SER A 89 -2.17 -3.68 26.01
CA SER A 89 -2.26 -4.65 27.10
C SER A 89 -1.78 -6.03 26.62
N SER A 90 -1.76 -7.02 27.52
CA SER A 90 -1.45 -8.40 27.16
C SER A 90 -2.40 -9.04 26.14
N ARG A 91 -3.56 -8.41 25.87
CA ARG A 91 -4.57 -8.92 24.94
C ARG A 91 -4.85 -7.98 23.77
N ILE A 92 -4.31 -6.75 23.81
CA ILE A 92 -4.59 -5.72 22.81
C ILE A 92 -3.28 -5.23 22.23
N THR A 93 -3.08 -5.50 20.95
CA THR A 93 -2.02 -4.88 20.15
C THR A 93 -2.62 -3.86 19.23
N TYR A 94 -1.80 -2.88 18.86
CA TYR A 94 -2.15 -1.87 17.87
C TYR A 94 -1.07 -1.84 16.80
N HIS A 95 -1.51 -1.53 15.60
CA HIS A 95 -0.66 -1.35 14.44
C HIS A 95 -1.10 -0.07 13.74
N LEU A 96 -0.17 0.85 13.60
CA LEU A 96 -0.35 2.10 12.89
C LEU A 96 0.59 2.12 11.70
N ALA A 97 0.11 2.57 10.56
CA ALA A 97 0.93 2.77 9.39
C ALA A 97 0.54 4.03 8.64
N ALA A 98 1.53 4.63 8.00
CA ALA A 98 1.35 5.77 7.12
C ALA A 98 2.32 5.65 5.94
N GLY A 99 1.90 6.12 4.77
CA GLY A 99 2.72 6.08 3.58
C GLY A 99 2.44 7.26 2.66
N TRP A 100 3.51 7.73 2.03
CA TRP A 100 3.45 8.64 0.89
C TRP A 100 3.88 7.90 -0.36
N PHE A 101 3.17 8.16 -1.46
CA PHE A 101 3.34 7.47 -2.73
C PHE A 101 3.43 8.49 -3.87
N GLY A 102 4.39 8.29 -4.76
CA GLY A 102 4.55 9.07 -5.98
C GLY A 102 5.14 8.23 -7.10
N ASN A 103 4.80 8.55 -8.34
CA ASN A 103 5.39 7.98 -9.54
C ASN A 103 6.72 8.63 -9.85
N THR A 104 7.57 7.87 -10.52
CA THR A 104 8.82 8.37 -11.08
C THR A 104 8.56 9.19 -12.34
N SER A 105 7.62 8.75 -13.18
CA SER A 105 7.24 9.46 -14.41
C SER A 105 5.77 9.20 -14.75
N VAL A 106 5.06 10.22 -15.23
CA VAL A 106 3.65 10.13 -15.65
C VAL A 106 3.41 10.98 -16.89
N PRO A 107 2.43 10.62 -17.74
CA PRO A 107 2.02 11.44 -18.87
C PRO A 107 1.66 12.88 -18.48
N GLU A 108 1.91 13.81 -19.41
CA GLU A 108 1.73 15.23 -19.18
C GLU A 108 0.34 15.59 -18.61
N GLY A 109 0.38 16.37 -17.53
CA GLY A 109 -0.77 16.90 -16.80
C GLY A 109 -1.50 15.90 -15.91
N ARG A 110 -0.94 14.70 -15.69
CA ARG A 110 -1.29 13.90 -14.50
C ARG A 110 -0.35 14.20 -13.35
N SER A 111 -0.82 13.94 -12.13
CA SER A 111 0.02 14.12 -10.94
C SER A 111 1.02 12.99 -10.81
N SER A 112 2.30 13.35 -10.66
CA SER A 112 3.33 12.40 -10.22
C SER A 112 3.15 12.01 -8.77
N GLN A 113 2.44 12.78 -7.95
CA GLN A 113 2.08 12.35 -6.60
C GLN A 113 0.85 11.46 -6.67
N LEU A 114 0.91 10.25 -6.10
CA LEU A 114 -0.24 9.34 -6.03
C LEU A 114 -1.13 9.66 -4.85
N GLY A 115 -0.53 9.94 -3.68
CA GLY A 115 -1.30 10.21 -2.50
C GLY A 115 -0.61 9.88 -1.19
N VAL A 116 -1.42 9.92 -0.14
CA VAL A 116 -1.08 9.42 1.19
C VAL A 116 -2.06 8.32 1.57
N ASP A 117 -1.59 7.34 2.33
CA ASP A 117 -2.38 6.25 2.86
C ASP A 117 -2.06 6.07 4.34
N LEU A 118 -3.09 6.01 5.17
CA LEU A 118 -3.04 5.89 6.62
C LEU A 118 -3.84 4.66 7.03
N MET A 119 -3.32 3.92 8.00
CA MET A 119 -3.98 2.74 8.55
C MET A 119 -3.80 2.69 10.05
N GLY A 120 -4.88 2.34 10.74
CA GLY A 120 -4.85 1.95 12.15
C GLY A 120 -5.60 0.65 12.34
N MET A 121 -5.02 -0.28 13.08
CA MET A 121 -5.61 -1.57 13.40
C MET A 121 -5.40 -1.88 14.88
N LEU A 122 -6.41 -2.47 15.49
CA LEU A 122 -6.38 -3.07 16.81
C LEU A 122 -6.62 -4.56 16.68
N THR A 123 -5.80 -5.36 17.34
CA THR A 123 -5.99 -6.80 17.45
C THR A 123 -6.35 -7.14 18.89
N TYR A 124 -7.54 -7.69 19.10
CA TYR A 124 -8.00 -8.19 20.38
C TYR A 124 -7.90 -9.71 20.43
N ARG A 125 -7.03 -10.24 21.29
CA ARG A 125 -6.86 -11.68 21.52
C ARG A 125 -7.79 -12.14 22.64
N PHE A 126 -8.85 -12.88 22.28
CA PHE A 126 -9.79 -13.44 23.26
C PHE A 126 -9.11 -14.54 24.09
N ASN A 127 -8.38 -15.41 23.41
CA ASN A 127 -7.63 -16.53 23.95
C ASN A 127 -6.50 -16.90 22.98
N LYS A 128 -5.79 -17.99 23.24
CA LYS A 128 -4.69 -18.48 22.39
C LYS A 128 -5.10 -18.95 20.98
N PHE A 129 -6.41 -19.02 20.70
CA PHE A 129 -6.93 -19.57 19.46
C PHE A 129 -7.67 -18.54 18.61
N PHE A 130 -8.14 -17.44 19.20
CA PHE A 130 -8.99 -16.47 18.52
C PHE A 130 -8.48 -15.06 18.74
N ALA A 131 -8.28 -14.36 17.63
CA ALA A 131 -8.01 -12.93 17.57
C ALA A 131 -9.05 -12.24 16.69
N LEU A 132 -9.51 -11.07 17.11
CA LEU A 132 -10.31 -10.16 16.30
C LEU A 132 -9.44 -8.96 15.94
N ASP A 133 -9.20 -8.79 14.65
CA ASP A 133 -8.63 -7.57 14.10
C ASP A 133 -9.76 -6.62 13.73
N THR A 134 -9.63 -5.35 14.07
CA THR A 134 -10.49 -4.29 13.58
C THR A 134 -9.66 -3.07 13.26
N GLY A 135 -9.98 -2.38 12.18
CA GLY A 135 -9.20 -1.23 11.78
C GLY A 135 -9.92 -0.30 10.81
N LEU A 136 -9.23 0.80 10.55
CA LEU A 136 -9.63 1.87 9.67
C LEU A 136 -8.45 2.20 8.77
N SER A 137 -8.74 2.37 7.48
CA SER A 137 -7.78 2.89 6.51
C SER A 137 -8.35 4.12 5.83
N TYR A 138 -7.52 5.14 5.68
CA TYR A 138 -7.86 6.36 4.98
C TYR A 138 -6.78 6.68 3.95
N ALA A 139 -7.17 6.95 2.72
CA ALA A 139 -6.26 7.38 1.68
C ALA A 139 -6.78 8.61 0.94
N ARG A 140 -5.87 9.52 0.63
CA ARG A 140 -6.13 10.67 -0.22
C ARG A 140 -5.33 10.51 -1.50
N LEU A 141 -6.06 10.26 -2.59
CA LEU A 141 -5.54 9.78 -3.86
C LEU A 141 -5.68 10.85 -4.94
N ARG A 142 -4.69 10.89 -5.84
CA ARG A 142 -4.67 11.74 -7.04
C ARG A 142 -4.79 10.88 -8.30
N ASP A 143 -4.65 11.52 -9.45
CA ASP A 143 -4.93 10.98 -10.77
C ASP A 143 -3.78 10.19 -11.42
N GLY A 144 -2.66 10.01 -10.73
CA GLY A 144 -1.50 9.27 -11.22
C GLY A 144 -1.58 7.74 -11.05
N ILE A 145 -2.64 7.22 -10.44
CA ILE A 145 -2.74 5.78 -10.11
C ILE A 145 -3.16 4.98 -11.34
N SER A 146 -2.27 4.08 -11.79
CA SER A 146 -2.54 3.08 -12.82
C SER A 146 -2.67 1.72 -12.12
N GLY A 147 -3.87 1.47 -11.60
CA GLY A 147 -4.20 0.32 -10.77
C GLY A 147 -4.00 -1.01 -11.50
N TYR A 148 -3.45 -1.97 -10.76
CA TYR A 148 -2.92 -3.20 -11.33
C TYR A 148 -3.98 -4.22 -11.78
N TYR A 149 -5.23 -4.04 -11.35
CA TYR A 149 -6.36 -4.90 -11.74
C TYR A 149 -6.56 -4.96 -13.27
N GLN A 150 -6.04 -3.98 -14.00
CA GLN A 150 -6.13 -3.89 -15.45
C GLN A 150 -5.12 -4.78 -16.19
N GLY A 151 -4.04 -5.19 -15.51
CA GLY A 151 -2.95 -6.01 -16.05
C GLY A 151 -2.05 -5.28 -17.06
N VAL A 152 -0.78 -5.69 -17.15
CA VAL A 152 0.23 -5.07 -18.03
C VAL A 152 -0.10 -5.23 -19.53
N TYR A 153 -0.78 -6.33 -19.90
CA TYR A 153 -1.18 -6.61 -21.28
C TYR A 153 -2.52 -5.98 -21.69
N GLY A 154 -3.25 -5.35 -20.75
CA GLY A 154 -4.60 -4.81 -20.96
C GLY A 154 -4.68 -3.29 -21.10
N GLY A 155 -3.59 -2.57 -20.79
CA GLY A 155 -3.46 -1.12 -20.93
C GLY A 155 -3.00 -0.42 -19.64
N ASN A 156 -2.27 0.69 -19.80
CA ASN A 156 -1.78 1.53 -18.71
C ASN A 156 -2.81 2.61 -18.34
N SER A 157 -4.09 2.23 -18.25
CA SER A 157 -5.14 3.21 -18.04
C SER A 157 -5.22 3.62 -16.58
N PHE A 158 -5.42 4.91 -16.35
CA PHE A 158 -5.49 5.44 -15.01
C PHE A 158 -6.86 5.21 -14.41
N THR A 159 -6.87 4.98 -13.10
CA THR A 159 -8.08 4.64 -12.32
C THR A 159 -9.05 5.82 -12.14
N SER A 160 -8.62 7.03 -12.50
CA SER A 160 -9.37 8.27 -12.33
C SER A 160 -9.12 9.27 -13.46
N ARG A 161 -10.01 10.27 -13.54
CA ARG A 161 -9.92 11.35 -14.52
C ARG A 161 -8.74 12.26 -14.19
N LYS A 162 -8.20 12.90 -15.22
CA LYS A 162 -7.10 13.86 -15.08
C LYS A 162 -7.53 15.03 -14.16
N GLY A 163 -6.68 15.37 -13.20
CA GLY A 163 -6.91 16.39 -12.16
C GLY A 163 -7.80 15.96 -10.99
N GLU A 164 -8.27 14.71 -10.98
CA GLU A 164 -9.18 14.23 -9.93
C GLU A 164 -8.44 13.98 -8.60
N LEU A 165 -9.09 14.36 -7.51
CA LEU A 165 -8.67 14.09 -6.15
C LEU A 165 -9.79 13.29 -5.46
N ARG A 166 -9.43 12.17 -4.83
CA ARG A 166 -10.37 11.26 -4.20
C ARG A 166 -9.95 10.95 -2.78
N ASP A 167 -10.90 10.95 -1.87
CA ASP A 167 -10.72 10.46 -0.52
C ASP A 167 -11.38 9.09 -0.40
N LYS A 168 -10.69 8.14 0.23
CA LYS A 168 -11.18 6.80 0.53
C LYS A 168 -11.08 6.55 2.02
N LEU A 169 -12.13 5.98 2.58
CA LEU A 169 -12.19 5.52 3.95
C LEU A 169 -12.76 4.10 3.95
N ALA A 170 -12.05 3.18 4.56
CA ALA A 170 -12.47 1.79 4.71
C ALA A 170 -12.43 1.40 6.18
N PHE A 171 -13.48 0.74 6.64
CA PHE A 171 -13.50 0.01 7.90
C PHE A 171 -13.35 -1.46 7.59
N PHE A 172 -12.55 -2.16 8.40
CA PHE A 172 -12.34 -3.59 8.24
C PHE A 172 -12.34 -4.30 9.59
N SER A 173 -12.73 -5.56 9.54
CA SER A 173 -12.61 -6.46 10.67
C SER A 173 -12.39 -7.88 10.20
N ARG A 174 -11.57 -8.64 10.91
CA ARG A 174 -11.25 -10.02 10.59
C ARG A 174 -11.19 -10.84 11.87
N LEU A 175 -11.92 -11.96 11.89
CA LEU A 175 -11.76 -12.97 12.93
C LEU A 175 -10.73 -14.00 12.46
N GLN A 176 -9.62 -14.10 13.18
CA GLN A 176 -8.55 -15.05 12.88
C GLN A 176 -8.57 -16.18 13.91
N ALA A 177 -8.55 -17.42 13.41
CA ALA A 177 -8.24 -18.59 14.20
C ALA A 177 -6.73 -18.84 14.11
N GLU A 178 -6.03 -18.80 15.26
CA GLU A 178 -4.62 -19.14 15.38
C GLU A 178 -4.53 -20.61 15.84
N PHE A 179 -3.92 -21.48 15.04
CA PHE A 179 -3.76 -22.92 15.32
C PHE A 179 -2.30 -23.25 15.60
#